data_AF-A0A920RME8-F1
#
_entry.id   AF-A0A920RME8-F1
#
_cell.length_a   1.000
_cell.length_b   1.000
_cell.length_c   1.000
_cell.angle_alpha   90.00
_cell.angle_beta   90.00
_cell.angle_gamma   90.00
#
_symmetry.space_group_name_H-M   'P 1'
#
loop_
_entity.id
_entity.type
_entity.pdbx_description
1 polymer ?
#
loop_
_entity_poly.entity_id
_entity_poly.type
_entity_poly.pdbx_seq_one_letter_code
_entity_poly.pdbx_strand_id
1 'polypeptide(L)'
;MDGVWGDRRGRLDQALWRFVRPRRSTTSSPWSRGGSPARWTGLVVPKKRAAYRRARDLDVCPLRMIRGSTSPATRGQSKRHALVDAAGAIEADSDDGLPGSDWYVDHVHPTLRGHQRIAELLVEEIGRGGWLELSAAATAARVRLNRRRHFRRLGPVFFSNGSRRVEWLENWARRQRLDAEVQPVSWIEFARAGNRAMDFGQWEDAWKAYAQALAACPEVAPAAVTVLRHACWLFEQGRSGDAADLVDRLRELPEAEQGAVAPIWSRAALVLAVESGDRDQAERTLARYSRLIKATASSPDTTGWGRVMPDVLDRARRLTGSDP
;
A
#
# COMPACT_ATOMS: atom_id res chain seq x y z
N MET A 1 41.47 -20.25 -7.96
CA MET A 1 42.07 -19.13 -7.24
C MET A 1 40.96 -18.18 -6.86
N ASP A 2 40.66 -18.20 -5.57
CA ASP A 2 39.59 -17.52 -4.86
C ASP A 2 39.81 -16.00 -4.82
N GLY A 3 38.74 -15.21 -4.58
CA GLY A 3 38.92 -13.76 -4.47
C GLY A 3 37.69 -12.86 -4.36
N VAL A 4 36.85 -13.09 -3.35
CA VAL A 4 36.16 -12.04 -2.54
C VAL A 4 35.16 -11.09 -3.25
N TRP A 5 33.90 -11.50 -3.31
CA TRP A 5 32.75 -10.58 -3.23
C TRP A 5 32.35 -10.42 -1.75
N GLY A 6 32.99 -9.45 -1.09
CA GLY A 6 32.72 -9.10 0.31
C GLY A 6 31.59 -8.08 0.43
N ASP A 7 30.49 -8.54 1.04
CA ASP A 7 29.62 -7.84 1.97
C ASP A 7 29.64 -6.29 1.98
N ARG A 8 28.59 -5.68 1.39
CA ARG A 8 28.20 -4.27 1.62
C ARG A 8 26.76 -4.16 2.16
N ARG A 9 26.30 -5.12 2.98
CA ARG A 9 25.05 -5.01 3.73
C ARG A 9 25.37 -4.86 5.21
N GLY A 10 25.69 -3.65 5.66
CA GLY A 10 25.89 -3.48 7.11
C GLY A 10 26.35 -2.14 7.68
N ARG A 11 26.38 -1.02 6.94
CA ARG A 11 26.87 0.26 7.52
C ARG A 11 26.09 1.52 7.15
N LEU A 12 24.76 1.47 7.20
CA LEU A 12 23.92 2.69 7.23
C LEU A 12 22.88 2.74 8.37
N ASP A 13 22.82 1.74 9.26
CA ASP A 13 21.68 1.58 10.19
C ASP A 13 21.78 2.31 11.55
N GLN A 14 22.88 3.00 11.90
CA GLN A 14 22.95 3.73 13.19
C GLN A 14 22.87 5.26 13.07
N ALA A 15 23.05 5.83 11.88
CA ALA A 15 23.08 7.29 11.71
C ALA A 15 21.67 7.90 11.58
N LEU A 16 20.73 7.20 10.94
CA LEU A 16 19.35 7.68 10.73
C LEU A 16 18.55 7.77 12.04
N TRP A 17 18.77 6.83 12.97
CA TRP A 17 18.06 6.82 14.27
C TRP A 17 18.52 7.92 15.24
N ARG A 18 19.77 8.42 15.13
CA ARG A 18 20.28 9.49 16.01
C ARG A 18 19.80 10.90 15.63
N PHE A 19 19.26 11.11 14.43
CA PHE A 19 18.76 12.40 13.97
C PHE A 19 17.28 12.66 14.28
N VAL A 20 16.56 11.68 14.84
CA VAL A 20 15.13 11.76 15.21
C VAL A 20 14.95 12.20 16.66
N ARG A 21 15.65 13.27 17.06
CA ARG A 21 15.28 14.05 18.26
C ARG A 21 14.98 15.48 17.81
N PRO A 22 13.76 16.01 18.02
CA PRO A 22 13.48 17.38 17.65
C PRO A 22 14.36 18.31 18.51
N ARG A 23 15.24 19.08 17.87
CA ARG A 23 15.73 20.33 18.46
C ARG A 23 14.50 21.23 18.63
N ARG A 24 14.22 21.66 19.86
CA ARG A 24 13.27 22.75 20.12
C ARG A 24 13.76 23.96 19.32
N SER A 25 13.09 24.29 18.22
CA SER A 25 13.32 25.54 17.52
C SER A 25 12.31 26.57 18.04
N THR A 26 12.84 27.58 18.72
CA THR A 26 12.14 28.81 19.07
C THR A 26 12.21 29.74 17.87
N THR A 27 11.23 29.65 16.96
CA THR A 27 10.93 30.76 16.05
C THR A 27 9.42 30.86 15.88
N SER A 28 8.89 31.99 16.32
CA SER A 28 7.48 32.36 16.27
C SER A 28 7.07 32.70 14.84
N SER A 29 6.14 31.94 14.26
CA SER A 29 5.40 32.32 13.05
C SER A 29 4.06 32.97 13.44
N PRO A 30 3.55 33.99 12.72
CA PRO A 30 2.46 34.86 13.19
C PRO A 30 1.05 34.24 13.14
N TRP A 31 0.91 32.95 12.81
CA TRP A 31 -0.38 32.28 12.64
C TRP A 31 -0.87 31.53 13.88
N SER A 32 -0.30 31.81 15.06
CA SER A 32 -0.74 31.25 16.34
C SER A 32 -1.76 32.17 17.04
N ARG A 33 -3.02 32.12 16.60
CA ARG A 33 -4.15 32.49 17.48
C ARG A 33 -5.13 31.33 17.60
N GLY A 34 -4.99 30.63 18.73
CA GLY A 34 -6.09 30.13 19.57
C GLY A 34 -7.19 29.32 18.89
N GLY A 35 -6.92 28.04 18.66
CA GLY A 35 -7.95 27.03 18.46
C GLY A 35 -7.52 25.73 19.14
N SER A 36 -8.19 25.37 20.23
CA SER A 36 -7.98 24.11 20.93
C SER A 36 -8.06 22.93 19.94
N PRO A 37 -7.16 21.92 19.97
CA PRO A 37 -7.21 20.80 19.05
C PRO A 37 -8.37 19.90 19.46
N ALA A 38 -9.56 20.18 18.94
CA ALA A 38 -10.71 19.32 19.08
C ALA A 38 -10.34 17.93 18.54
N ARG A 39 -10.58 16.90 19.36
CA ARG A 39 -10.53 15.49 18.97
C ARG A 39 -11.44 15.28 17.75
N TRP A 40 -10.84 15.17 16.57
CA TRP A 40 -11.53 14.87 15.32
C TRP A 40 -11.72 13.36 15.20
N THR A 41 -12.60 12.78 16.03
CA THR A 41 -12.95 11.36 15.96
C THR A 41 -14.46 11.23 15.77
N GLY A 42 -14.89 10.86 14.56
CA GLY A 42 -16.23 10.28 14.32
C GLY A 42 -17.13 10.94 13.26
N LEU A 43 -17.00 12.24 12.97
CA LEU A 43 -17.96 13.00 12.12
C LEU A 43 -17.34 13.67 10.87
N VAL A 44 -16.10 13.32 10.54
CA VAL A 44 -15.21 14.14 9.68
C VAL A 44 -15.21 13.72 8.21
N VAL A 45 -15.44 12.43 7.95
CA VAL A 45 -15.34 11.84 6.59
C VAL A 45 -16.35 12.43 5.60
N PRO A 46 -17.64 12.63 5.96
CA PRO A 46 -18.61 13.22 5.02
C PRO A 46 -18.25 14.66 4.63
N LYS A 47 -17.73 15.46 5.58
CA LYS A 47 -17.31 16.84 5.33
C LYS A 47 -16.04 16.90 4.46
N LYS A 48 -15.05 16.03 4.70
CA LYS A 48 -13.85 15.91 3.85
C LYS A 48 -14.19 15.53 2.42
N ARG A 49 -15.06 14.54 2.24
CA ARG A 49 -15.54 14.10 0.92
C ARG A 49 -16.27 15.20 0.17
N ALA A 50 -17.18 15.90 0.85
CA ALA A 50 -17.89 17.03 0.25
C ALA A 50 -16.95 18.17 -0.15
N ALA A 51 -15.99 18.50 0.72
CA ALA A 51 -14.98 19.53 0.44
C ALA A 51 -14.09 19.15 -0.75
N TYR A 52 -13.58 17.91 -0.80
CA TYR A 52 -12.79 17.40 -1.93
C TYR A 52 -13.58 17.46 -3.24
N ARG A 53 -14.82 16.95 -3.25
CA ARG A 53 -15.68 16.96 -4.45
C ARG A 53 -15.94 18.38 -4.94
N ARG A 54 -16.22 19.31 -4.01
CA ARG A 54 -16.39 20.74 -4.35
C ARG A 54 -15.10 21.36 -4.89
N ALA A 55 -13.95 21.08 -4.28
CA ALA A 55 -12.66 21.57 -4.77
C ALA A 55 -12.37 21.05 -6.18
N ARG A 56 -12.65 19.77 -6.46
CA ARG A 56 -12.52 19.17 -7.80
C ARG A 56 -13.47 19.82 -8.81
N ASP A 57 -14.73 20.03 -8.45
CA ASP A 57 -15.74 20.61 -9.34
C ASP A 57 -15.49 22.11 -9.61
N LEU A 58 -14.74 22.79 -8.75
CA LEU A 58 -14.34 24.20 -8.89
C LEU A 58 -12.91 24.37 -9.43
N ASP A 59 -12.19 23.27 -9.69
CA ASP A 59 -10.84 23.33 -10.25
C ASP A 59 -10.91 23.91 -11.68
N VAL A 60 -10.08 24.92 -11.95
CA VAL A 60 -10.02 25.60 -13.25
C VAL A 60 -9.23 24.81 -14.29
N CYS A 61 -8.60 23.70 -13.91
CA CYS A 61 -7.83 22.86 -14.81
C CYS A 61 -8.71 22.28 -15.95
N PRO A 62 -8.46 22.63 -17.23
CA PRO A 62 -9.34 22.27 -18.35
C PRO A 62 -9.35 20.77 -18.67
N LEU A 63 -8.34 20.02 -18.21
CA LEU A 63 -8.24 18.57 -18.39
C LEU A 63 -8.88 17.78 -17.23
N ARG A 64 -9.42 18.47 -16.21
CA ARG A 64 -10.03 17.81 -15.05
C ARG A 64 -11.38 17.22 -15.43
N MET A 65 -11.55 15.92 -15.20
CA MET A 65 -12.89 15.31 -15.22
C MET A 65 -13.69 15.74 -13.98
N ILE A 66 -14.58 16.71 -14.15
CA ILE A 66 -15.59 17.11 -13.16
C ILE A 66 -16.77 16.12 -13.18
N ARG A 67 -17.63 16.11 -12.13
CA ARG A 67 -18.67 15.06 -12.07
C ARG A 67 -19.63 15.11 -13.26
N GLY A 68 -19.93 16.30 -13.78
CA GLY A 68 -20.79 16.47 -14.96
C GLY A 68 -20.30 15.70 -16.19
N SER A 69 -18.98 15.56 -16.36
CA SER A 69 -18.35 14.87 -17.48
C SER A 69 -18.39 13.34 -17.38
N THR A 70 -18.60 12.82 -16.16
CA THR A 70 -18.54 11.38 -15.88
C THR A 70 -19.88 10.66 -16.07
N SER A 71 -20.98 11.36 -16.35
CA SER A 71 -22.26 10.69 -16.51
C SER A 71 -22.23 9.75 -17.72
N PRO A 72 -22.84 8.56 -17.63
CA PRO A 72 -22.84 7.66 -18.77
C PRO A 72 -23.77 8.21 -19.89
N ALA A 73 -24.65 9.18 -19.61
CA ALA A 73 -25.39 9.95 -20.61
C ALA A 73 -24.47 10.84 -21.48
N THR A 74 -23.44 11.46 -20.90
CA THR A 74 -22.42 12.26 -21.64
C THR A 74 -21.44 11.40 -22.43
N ARG A 75 -21.37 10.08 -22.17
CA ARG A 75 -20.45 9.15 -22.84
C ARG A 75 -21.04 8.45 -24.07
N GLY A 76 -22.21 8.85 -24.55
CA GLY A 76 -22.81 8.27 -25.76
C GLY A 76 -23.07 6.77 -25.62
N GLN A 77 -23.65 6.34 -24.50
CA GLN A 77 -24.04 4.94 -24.25
C GLN A 77 -24.85 4.37 -25.42
N SER A 78 -24.21 3.52 -26.22
CA SER A 78 -24.93 2.55 -27.04
C SER A 78 -25.07 1.28 -26.21
N LYS A 79 -26.20 0.56 -26.33
CA LYS A 79 -26.42 -0.76 -25.70
C LYS A 79 -25.40 -1.84 -26.13
N ARG A 80 -24.37 -1.49 -26.91
CA ARG A 80 -23.39 -2.41 -27.51
C ARG A 80 -22.06 -2.48 -26.74
N HIS A 81 -21.83 -1.62 -25.74
CA HIS A 81 -20.58 -1.61 -24.98
C HIS A 81 -20.85 -1.80 -23.49
N ALA A 82 -20.24 -2.84 -22.92
CA ALA A 82 -20.21 -3.02 -21.48
C ALA A 82 -19.33 -1.93 -20.83
N LEU A 83 -19.81 -1.35 -19.73
CA LEU A 83 -19.12 -0.31 -18.98
C LEU A 83 -18.96 -0.75 -17.54
N VAL A 84 -17.81 -0.42 -16.95
CA VAL A 84 -17.53 -0.66 -15.53
C VAL A 84 -17.40 0.66 -14.78
N ASP A 85 -17.93 0.71 -13.56
CA ASP A 85 -17.75 1.86 -12.66
C ASP A 85 -16.44 1.73 -11.87
N ALA A 86 -15.32 1.94 -12.57
CA ALA A 86 -13.99 1.90 -11.96
C ALA A 86 -13.82 2.94 -10.84
N ALA A 87 -14.42 4.14 -10.99
CA ALA A 87 -14.29 5.21 -10.01
C ALA A 87 -15.04 4.86 -8.72
N GLY A 88 -16.28 4.38 -8.81
CA GLY A 88 -17.06 3.93 -7.66
C GLY A 88 -16.41 2.75 -6.94
N ALA A 89 -15.86 1.79 -7.69
CA ALA A 89 -15.16 0.65 -7.10
C ALA A 89 -13.89 1.07 -6.34
N ILE A 90 -13.04 1.93 -6.93
CA ILE A 90 -11.84 2.45 -6.26
C ILE A 90 -12.21 3.31 -5.04
N GLU A 91 -13.27 4.11 -5.13
CA GLU A 91 -13.79 4.90 -4.00
C GLU A 91 -14.25 3.99 -2.85
N ALA A 92 -14.92 2.88 -3.15
CA ALA A 92 -15.36 1.91 -2.15
C ALA A 92 -14.20 1.14 -1.52
N ASP A 93 -13.14 0.86 -2.29
CA ASP A 93 -11.96 0.13 -1.82
C ASP A 93 -10.93 1.03 -1.08
N SER A 94 -11.15 2.34 -1.04
CA SER A 94 -10.30 3.32 -0.34
C SER A 94 -10.68 3.43 1.15
N ASP A 95 -9.69 3.46 2.05
CA ASP A 95 -9.92 3.38 3.51
C ASP A 95 -10.79 4.52 4.08
N ASP A 96 -10.59 5.75 3.62
CA ASP A 96 -11.41 6.93 3.94
C ASP A 96 -12.44 7.24 2.84
N GLY A 97 -12.55 6.32 1.88
CA GLY A 97 -13.24 6.44 0.62
C GLY A 97 -12.76 7.62 -0.24
N LEU A 98 -11.56 8.16 -0.04
CA LEU A 98 -10.96 9.18 -0.87
C LEU A 98 -9.68 8.62 -1.50
N PRO A 99 -9.73 8.15 -2.76
CA PRO A 99 -8.57 7.57 -3.36
C PRO A 99 -7.46 8.62 -3.54
N GLY A 100 -6.24 8.27 -3.14
CA GLY A 100 -5.06 9.10 -3.29
C GLY A 100 -3.90 8.29 -3.84
N SER A 101 -2.71 8.48 -3.26
CA SER A 101 -1.47 7.82 -3.68
C SER A 101 -1.47 6.29 -3.50
N ASP A 102 -2.48 5.74 -2.85
CA ASP A 102 -2.76 4.31 -2.72
C ASP A 102 -3.44 3.71 -3.97
N TRP A 103 -4.07 4.55 -4.80
CA TRP A 103 -4.79 4.15 -6.01
C TRP A 103 -4.33 4.83 -7.29
N TYR A 104 -3.67 5.99 -7.19
CA TYR A 104 -3.14 6.73 -8.33
C TYR A 104 -1.67 7.13 -8.14
N VAL A 105 -0.85 6.97 -9.18
CA VAL A 105 0.56 7.42 -9.18
C VAL A 105 0.70 8.92 -9.39
N ASP A 106 -0.29 9.51 -10.07
CA ASP A 106 -0.51 10.94 -10.23
C ASP A 106 -2.01 11.27 -10.15
N HIS A 107 -2.46 12.33 -10.81
CA HIS A 107 -3.85 12.78 -10.72
C HIS A 107 -4.83 12.04 -11.66
N VAL A 108 -4.35 11.17 -12.55
CA VAL A 108 -5.19 10.42 -13.51
C VAL A 108 -4.77 8.96 -13.69
N HIS A 109 -3.50 8.63 -13.50
CA HIS A 109 -2.96 7.29 -13.77
C HIS A 109 -3.10 6.40 -12.54
N PRO A 110 -3.81 5.25 -12.63
CA PRO A 110 -3.89 4.30 -11.54
C PRO A 110 -2.52 3.72 -11.16
N THR A 111 -2.38 3.30 -9.90
CA THR A 111 -1.28 2.42 -9.48
C THR A 111 -1.38 1.06 -10.15
N LEU A 112 -0.35 0.22 -9.99
CA LEU A 112 -0.42 -1.17 -10.47
C LEU A 112 -1.64 -1.89 -9.85
N ARG A 113 -1.91 -1.65 -8.56
CA ARG A 113 -3.12 -2.14 -7.89
C ARG A 113 -4.40 -1.62 -8.57
N GLY A 114 -4.46 -0.31 -8.84
CA GLY A 114 -5.60 0.29 -9.52
C GLY A 114 -5.86 -0.31 -10.90
N HIS A 115 -4.81 -0.51 -11.69
CA HIS A 115 -4.91 -1.19 -13.00
C HIS A 115 -5.40 -2.64 -12.88
N GLN A 116 -4.90 -3.38 -11.89
CA GLN A 116 -5.36 -4.75 -11.64
C GLN A 116 -6.82 -4.80 -11.20
N ARG A 117 -7.26 -3.84 -10.37
CA ARG A 117 -8.67 -3.74 -9.94
C ARG A 117 -9.59 -3.42 -11.11
N ILE A 118 -9.18 -2.50 -11.99
CA ILE A 118 -9.93 -2.20 -13.23
C ILE A 118 -10.02 -3.45 -14.11
N ALA A 119 -8.93 -4.22 -14.25
CA ALA A 119 -8.94 -5.46 -15.02
C ALA A 119 -9.89 -6.51 -14.42
N GLU A 120 -9.96 -6.65 -13.09
CA GLU A 120 -10.92 -7.52 -12.41
C GLU A 120 -12.36 -7.13 -12.74
N LEU A 121 -12.70 -5.83 -12.62
CA LEU A 121 -14.04 -5.33 -12.95
C LEU A 121 -14.42 -5.64 -14.41
N LEU A 122 -13.47 -5.47 -15.34
CA LEU A 122 -13.70 -5.77 -16.75
C LEU A 122 -13.93 -7.27 -16.97
N VAL A 123 -13.15 -8.14 -16.33
CA VAL A 123 -13.31 -9.60 -16.44
C VAL A 123 -14.66 -10.06 -15.86
N GLU A 124 -15.05 -9.52 -14.71
CA GLU A 124 -16.37 -9.77 -14.10
C GLU A 124 -17.50 -9.35 -15.03
N GLU A 125 -17.40 -8.17 -15.63
CA GLU A 125 -18.40 -7.64 -16.55
C GLU A 125 -18.51 -8.45 -17.86
N ILE A 126 -17.37 -8.83 -18.43
CA ILE A 126 -17.30 -9.71 -19.62
C ILE A 126 -17.93 -11.08 -19.31
N GLY A 127 -17.61 -11.65 -18.15
CA GLY A 127 -18.19 -12.91 -17.69
C GLY A 127 -19.71 -12.83 -17.50
N ARG A 128 -20.19 -11.77 -16.84
CA ARG A 128 -21.63 -11.51 -16.65
C ARG A 128 -22.37 -11.33 -17.97
N GLY A 129 -21.70 -10.78 -18.98
CA GLY A 129 -22.27 -10.64 -20.32
C GLY A 129 -22.26 -11.93 -21.15
N GLY A 130 -21.70 -13.04 -20.65
CA GLY A 130 -21.61 -14.32 -21.36
C GLY A 130 -20.57 -14.35 -22.48
N TRP A 131 -19.63 -13.40 -22.51
CA TRP A 131 -18.59 -13.31 -23.55
C TRP A 131 -17.39 -14.21 -23.25
N LEU A 132 -17.23 -14.58 -21.98
CA LEU A 132 -16.15 -15.44 -21.50
C LEU A 132 -16.67 -16.33 -20.36
N GLU A 133 -16.48 -17.63 -20.49
CA GLU A 133 -16.68 -18.56 -19.37
C GLU A 133 -15.53 -18.40 -18.37
N LEU A 134 -15.83 -17.80 -17.21
CA LEU A 134 -14.87 -17.68 -16.13
C LEU A 134 -14.71 -19.04 -15.45
N SER A 135 -13.56 -19.69 -15.64
CA SER A 135 -13.31 -20.97 -14.98
C SER A 135 -13.33 -20.79 -13.46
N ALA A 136 -14.02 -21.67 -12.74
CA ALA A 136 -13.98 -21.76 -11.28
C ALA A 136 -12.55 -22.00 -10.73
N ALA A 137 -11.58 -22.38 -11.59
CA ALA A 137 -10.19 -22.62 -11.23
C ALA A 137 -9.34 -21.35 -11.01
N ALA A 138 -9.87 -20.15 -11.28
CA ALA A 138 -9.15 -18.88 -11.10
C ALA A 138 -9.10 -18.43 -9.62
N THR A 139 -8.49 -19.25 -8.76
CA THR A 139 -8.31 -18.91 -7.34
C THR A 139 -7.41 -17.67 -7.17
N ALA A 140 -7.58 -16.93 -6.07
CA ALA A 140 -6.73 -15.78 -5.75
C ALA A 140 -5.22 -16.14 -5.77
N ALA A 141 -4.86 -17.33 -5.28
CA ALA A 141 -3.49 -17.83 -5.34
C ALA A 141 -2.99 -18.01 -6.79
N ARG A 142 -3.82 -18.54 -7.69
CA ARG A 142 -3.47 -18.69 -9.11
C ARG A 142 -3.33 -17.34 -9.80
N VAL A 143 -4.22 -16.39 -9.52
CA VAL A 143 -4.15 -15.01 -10.03
C VAL A 143 -2.83 -14.35 -9.58
N ARG A 144 -2.49 -14.41 -8.28
CA ARG A 144 -1.21 -13.89 -7.78
C ARG A 144 0.00 -14.55 -8.43
N LEU A 145 -0.01 -15.86 -8.61
CA LEU A 145 1.06 -16.58 -9.31
C LEU A 145 1.23 -16.08 -10.76
N ASN A 146 0.13 -15.85 -11.47
CA ASN A 146 0.15 -15.32 -12.84
C ASN A 146 0.67 -13.87 -12.86
N ARG A 147 0.22 -13.02 -11.93
CA ARG A 147 0.75 -11.66 -11.77
C ARG A 147 2.25 -11.65 -11.51
N ARG A 148 2.73 -12.47 -10.57
CA ARG A 148 4.16 -12.63 -10.27
C ARG A 148 4.97 -13.11 -11.48
N ARG A 149 4.43 -14.07 -12.26
CA ARG A 149 5.06 -14.54 -13.50
C ARG A 149 5.16 -13.43 -14.55
N HIS A 150 4.09 -12.66 -14.73
CA HIS A 150 4.08 -11.52 -15.65
C HIS A 150 5.06 -10.44 -15.19
N PHE A 151 5.03 -10.10 -13.91
CA PHE A 151 5.87 -9.07 -13.32
C PHE A 151 7.36 -9.36 -13.51
N ARG A 152 7.79 -10.62 -13.33
CA ARG A 152 9.17 -11.04 -13.62
C ARG A 152 9.60 -10.84 -15.08
N ARG A 153 8.66 -10.80 -16.03
CA ARG A 153 8.95 -10.56 -17.46
C ARG A 153 9.16 -9.09 -17.80
N LEU A 154 8.72 -8.16 -16.94
CA LEU A 154 8.86 -6.72 -17.18
C LEU A 154 10.32 -6.24 -17.05
N GLY A 155 11.17 -7.02 -16.38
CA GLY A 155 12.58 -6.72 -16.18
C GLY A 155 12.84 -5.64 -15.12
N PRO A 156 14.11 -5.44 -14.73
CA PRO A 156 14.47 -4.59 -13.59
C PRO A 156 14.27 -3.08 -13.84
N VAL A 157 14.20 -2.66 -15.11
CA VAL A 157 14.08 -1.23 -15.49
C VAL A 157 12.63 -0.76 -15.61
N PHE A 158 11.64 -1.63 -15.37
CA PHE A 158 10.24 -1.30 -15.56
C PHE A 158 9.82 -0.08 -14.73
N PHE A 159 10.12 -0.10 -13.43
CA PHE A 159 9.73 0.98 -12.54
C PHE A 159 10.54 2.25 -12.72
N SER A 160 11.85 2.15 -12.98
CA SER A 160 12.67 3.34 -13.23
C SER A 160 12.22 4.06 -14.52
N ASN A 161 11.79 3.32 -15.54
CA ASN A 161 11.17 3.90 -16.72
C ASN A 161 9.81 4.56 -16.41
N GLY A 162 8.99 3.95 -15.55
CA GLY A 162 7.73 4.55 -15.09
C GLY A 162 7.98 5.86 -14.32
N SER A 163 8.91 5.83 -13.37
CA SER A 163 9.33 6.99 -12.57
C SER A 163 9.80 8.14 -13.46
N ARG A 164 10.69 7.88 -14.42
CA ARG A 164 11.18 8.89 -15.37
C ARG A 164 10.08 9.51 -16.22
N ARG A 165 9.05 8.74 -16.61
CA ARG A 165 7.92 9.27 -17.39
C ARG A 165 7.04 10.19 -16.54
N VAL A 166 6.80 9.83 -15.29
CA VAL A 166 6.04 10.67 -14.36
C VAL A 166 6.83 11.92 -14.01
N GLU A 167 8.15 11.81 -13.79
CA GLU A 167 9.02 12.97 -13.59
C GLU A 167 8.97 13.94 -14.78
N TRP A 168 8.96 13.43 -16.02
CA TRP A 168 8.78 14.27 -17.21
C TRP A 168 7.44 15.01 -17.20
N LEU A 169 6.34 14.33 -16.85
CA LEU A 169 5.02 14.93 -16.73
C LEU A 169 4.98 16.00 -15.63
N GLU A 170 5.56 15.71 -14.47
CA GLU A 170 5.63 16.63 -13.32
C GLU A 170 6.44 17.89 -13.67
N ASN A 171 7.56 17.72 -14.37
CA ASN A 171 8.38 18.83 -14.88
C ASN A 171 7.61 19.70 -15.90
N TRP A 172 6.91 19.06 -16.85
CA TRP A 172 6.06 19.78 -17.81
C TRP A 172 4.96 20.57 -17.11
N ALA A 173 4.31 19.96 -16.11
CA ALA A 173 3.26 20.60 -15.29
C ALA A 173 3.80 21.63 -14.28
N ARG A 174 5.13 21.81 -14.21
CA ARG A 174 5.81 22.65 -13.22
C ARG A 174 5.39 22.32 -11.77
N ARG A 175 5.23 21.03 -11.47
CA ARG A 175 4.72 20.54 -10.18
C ARG A 175 5.54 21.03 -9.00
N GLN A 176 6.84 21.25 -9.18
CA GLN A 176 7.76 21.79 -8.17
C GLN A 176 7.32 23.13 -7.56
N ARG A 177 6.49 23.90 -8.27
CA ARG A 177 5.93 25.16 -7.75
C ARG A 177 4.94 24.96 -6.61
N LEU A 178 4.39 23.75 -6.49
CA LEU A 178 3.43 23.36 -5.47
C LEU A 178 4.08 22.49 -4.37
N ASP A 179 5.39 22.26 -4.42
CA ASP A 179 6.09 21.36 -3.50
C ASP A 179 5.82 21.71 -2.04
N ALA A 180 5.83 23.01 -1.69
CA ALA A 180 5.55 23.48 -0.35
C ALA A 180 4.12 23.18 0.13
N GLU A 181 3.16 23.08 -0.79
CA GLU A 181 1.75 22.82 -0.49
C GLU A 181 1.42 21.32 -0.41
N VAL A 182 2.30 20.46 -0.91
CA VAL A 182 2.06 19.02 -1.07
C VAL A 182 2.99 18.16 -0.22
N GLN A 183 3.82 18.78 0.63
CA GLN A 183 4.62 18.05 1.61
C GLN A 183 3.71 17.30 2.59
N PRO A 184 4.02 16.04 2.93
CA PRO A 184 3.30 15.34 3.98
C PRO A 184 3.40 16.07 5.32
N VAL A 185 2.27 16.29 5.99
CA VAL A 185 2.18 16.96 7.31
C VAL A 185 1.66 16.04 8.42
N SER A 186 1.23 14.83 8.08
CA SER A 186 0.75 13.83 9.03
C SER A 186 1.36 12.46 8.78
N TRP A 187 1.35 11.59 9.80
CA TRP A 187 1.87 10.23 9.67
C TRP A 187 1.17 9.42 8.56
N ILE A 188 -0.13 9.67 8.32
CA ILE A 188 -0.90 9.02 7.24
C ILE A 188 -0.36 9.45 5.87
N GLU A 189 -0.04 10.73 5.71
CA GLU A 189 0.49 11.26 4.46
C GLU A 189 1.93 10.80 4.22
N PHE A 190 2.75 10.69 5.27
CA PHE A 190 4.06 10.07 5.16
C PHE A 190 3.95 8.61 4.70
N ALA A 191 2.99 7.84 5.24
CA ALA A 191 2.76 6.47 4.80
C ALA A 191 2.32 6.42 3.33
N ARG A 192 1.42 7.32 2.88
CA ARG A 192 1.01 7.43 1.47
C ARG A 192 2.16 7.83 0.55
N ALA A 193 3.08 8.70 1.01
CA ALA A 193 4.29 9.03 0.27
C ALA A 193 5.21 7.81 0.12
N GLY A 194 5.33 6.99 1.18
CA GLY A 194 6.02 5.70 1.12
C GLY A 194 5.39 4.75 0.12
N ASN A 195 4.05 4.67 0.09
CA ASN A 195 3.33 3.84 -0.88
C ASN A 195 3.65 4.24 -2.32
N ARG A 196 3.62 5.54 -2.62
CA ARG A 196 3.95 6.07 -3.94
C ARG A 196 5.39 5.73 -4.35
N ALA A 197 6.35 5.94 -3.46
CA ALA A 197 7.76 5.66 -3.74
C ALA A 197 8.00 4.17 -4.05
N MET A 198 7.34 3.27 -3.31
CA MET A 198 7.35 1.82 -3.58
C MET A 198 6.79 1.46 -4.96
N ASP A 199 5.76 2.15 -5.44
CA ASP A 199 5.19 1.93 -6.78
C ASP A 199 6.10 2.40 -7.92
N PHE A 200 7.14 3.18 -7.60
CA PHE A 200 8.24 3.52 -8.51
C PHE A 200 9.53 2.75 -8.23
N GLY A 201 9.51 1.77 -7.34
CA GLY A 201 10.71 1.01 -6.95
C GLY A 201 11.78 1.87 -6.24
N GLN A 202 11.40 3.04 -5.72
CA GLN A 202 12.27 3.96 -4.99
C GLN A 202 12.35 3.53 -3.52
N TRP A 203 13.04 2.41 -3.30
CA TRP A 203 13.09 1.71 -2.01
C TRP A 203 13.57 2.55 -0.83
N GLU A 204 14.65 3.31 -1.02
CA GLU A 204 15.23 4.15 0.04
C GLU A 204 14.28 5.29 0.42
N ASP A 205 13.68 5.95 -0.59
CA ASP A 205 12.71 7.03 -0.37
C ASP A 205 11.43 6.52 0.29
N ALA A 206 10.98 5.33 -0.12
CA ALA A 206 9.84 4.66 0.49
C ALA A 206 10.08 4.38 1.97
N TRP A 207 11.21 3.77 2.32
CA TRP A 207 11.53 3.47 3.71
C TRP A 207 11.71 4.74 4.54
N LYS A 208 12.36 5.77 4.00
CA LYS A 208 12.47 7.08 4.67
C LYS A 208 11.10 7.65 5.01
N ALA A 209 10.15 7.60 4.08
CA ALA A 209 8.79 8.07 4.32
C ALA A 209 8.03 7.20 5.34
N TYR A 210 8.16 5.87 5.27
CA TYR A 210 7.56 4.98 6.29
C TYR A 210 8.14 5.20 7.68
N ALA A 211 9.46 5.39 7.79
CA ALA A 211 10.12 5.69 9.06
C ALA A 211 9.60 7.02 9.65
N GLN A 212 9.38 8.04 8.81
CA GLN A 212 8.74 9.29 9.23
C GLN A 212 7.30 9.06 9.69
N ALA A 213 6.53 8.22 9.00
CA ALA A 213 5.17 7.86 9.41
C ALA A 213 5.17 7.17 10.79
N LEU A 214 6.03 6.17 10.99
CA LEU A 214 6.16 5.44 12.24
C LEU A 214 6.57 6.36 13.40
N ALA A 215 7.51 7.28 13.17
CA ALA A 215 7.99 8.22 14.18
C ALA A 215 6.98 9.33 14.51
N ALA A 216 6.19 9.79 13.53
CA ALA A 216 5.20 10.85 13.71
C ALA A 216 3.86 10.35 14.27
N CYS A 217 3.62 9.03 14.26
CA CYS A 217 2.40 8.45 14.77
C CYS A 217 2.45 8.40 16.31
N PRO A 218 1.43 8.92 17.04
CA PRO A 218 1.42 8.91 18.50
C PRO A 218 1.55 7.51 19.12
N GLU A 219 1.01 6.51 18.42
CA GLU A 219 1.17 5.09 18.71
C GLU A 219 1.74 4.42 17.46
N VAL A 220 2.74 3.56 17.59
CA VAL A 220 3.39 2.96 16.39
C VAL A 220 2.46 2.02 15.63
N ALA A 221 1.49 1.38 16.30
CA ALA A 221 0.66 0.33 15.73
C ALA A 221 -0.20 0.79 14.52
N PRO A 222 -0.94 1.91 14.56
CA PRO A 222 -1.66 2.42 13.38
C PRO A 222 -0.77 2.67 12.13
N ALA A 223 0.42 3.23 12.32
CA ALA A 223 1.36 3.43 11.22
C ALA A 223 1.87 2.09 10.69
N ALA A 224 2.25 1.15 11.57
CA ALA A 224 2.67 -0.19 11.18
C ALA A 224 1.57 -0.98 10.45
N VAL A 225 0.30 -0.85 10.87
CA VAL A 225 -0.86 -1.42 10.14
C VAL A 225 -0.90 -0.90 8.70
N THR A 226 -0.67 0.40 8.51
CA THR A 226 -0.70 1.02 7.17
C THR A 226 0.42 0.47 6.28
N VAL A 227 1.63 0.32 6.82
CA VAL A 227 2.77 -0.25 6.09
C VAL A 227 2.54 -1.74 5.78
N LEU A 228 2.05 -2.52 6.74
CA LEU A 228 1.74 -3.94 6.54
C LEU A 228 0.58 -4.17 5.58
N ARG A 229 -0.40 -3.26 5.56
CA ARG A 229 -1.49 -3.28 4.58
C ARG A 229 -0.94 -3.04 3.18
N HIS A 230 -0.02 -2.10 3.02
CA HIS A 230 0.62 -1.91 1.73
C HIS A 230 1.46 -3.14 1.33
N ALA A 231 2.21 -3.75 2.25
CA ALA A 231 2.89 -5.02 1.98
C ALA A 231 1.91 -6.12 1.51
N CYS A 232 0.72 -6.20 2.10
CA CYS A 232 -0.34 -7.10 1.64
C CYS A 232 -0.77 -6.78 0.20
N TRP A 233 -0.93 -5.50 -0.15
CA TRP A 233 -1.27 -5.12 -1.53
C TRP A 233 -0.15 -5.48 -2.50
N LEU A 234 1.12 -5.27 -2.15
CA LEU A 234 2.26 -5.70 -2.97
C LEU A 234 2.22 -7.22 -3.19
N PHE A 235 1.92 -7.98 -2.14
CA PHE A 235 1.76 -9.43 -2.23
C PHE A 235 0.63 -9.83 -3.20
N GLU A 236 -0.54 -9.20 -3.10
CA GLU A 236 -1.68 -9.42 -4.01
C GLU A 236 -1.40 -9.00 -5.46
N GLN A 237 -0.54 -8.00 -5.65
CA GLN A 237 -0.06 -7.58 -6.97
C GLN A 237 0.93 -8.58 -7.61
N GLY A 238 1.36 -9.61 -6.88
CA GLY A 238 2.38 -10.56 -7.32
C GLY A 238 3.81 -10.09 -7.03
N ARG A 239 3.99 -8.99 -6.29
CA ARG A 239 5.28 -8.43 -5.86
C ARG A 239 5.67 -9.01 -4.49
N SER A 240 5.71 -10.34 -4.40
CA SER A 240 5.94 -11.05 -3.14
C SER A 240 7.32 -10.77 -2.53
N GLY A 241 8.35 -10.51 -3.35
CA GLY A 241 9.67 -10.08 -2.86
C GLY A 241 9.59 -8.73 -2.18
N ASP A 242 8.98 -7.75 -2.86
CA ASP A 242 8.83 -6.41 -2.30
C ASP A 242 7.99 -6.40 -1.00
N ALA A 243 6.96 -7.25 -0.94
CA ALA A 243 6.19 -7.45 0.28
C ALA A 243 7.05 -8.04 1.41
N ALA A 244 7.91 -9.00 1.10
CA ALA A 244 8.81 -9.62 2.07
C ALA A 244 9.84 -8.64 2.61
N ASP A 245 10.51 -7.89 1.74
CA ASP A 245 11.51 -6.90 2.13
C ASP A 245 10.91 -5.84 3.06
N LEU A 246 9.69 -5.39 2.78
CA LEU A 246 8.99 -4.42 3.62
C LEU A 246 8.58 -5.00 4.99
N VAL A 247 8.12 -6.25 5.04
CA VAL A 247 7.79 -6.95 6.29
C VAL A 247 9.05 -7.22 7.13
N ASP A 248 10.17 -7.55 6.49
CA ASP A 248 11.45 -7.75 7.15
C ASP A 248 12.01 -6.45 7.71
N ARG A 249 11.89 -5.33 6.99
CA ARG A 249 12.26 -4.01 7.52
C ARG A 249 11.44 -3.62 8.74
N LEU A 250 10.13 -3.90 8.75
CA LEU A 250 9.29 -3.66 9.92
C LEU A 250 9.67 -4.50 11.14
N ARG A 251 10.26 -5.68 10.95
CA ARG A 251 10.74 -6.53 12.07
C ARG A 251 11.81 -5.81 12.90
N GLU A 252 12.57 -4.88 12.30
CA GLU A 252 13.62 -4.13 13.00
C GLU A 252 13.06 -3.16 14.06
N LEU A 253 11.74 -2.93 14.08
CA LEU A 253 11.09 -2.17 15.14
C LEU A 253 11.08 -2.97 16.46
N PRO A 254 11.48 -2.37 17.60
CA PRO A 254 11.41 -3.04 18.90
C PRO A 254 10.02 -3.62 19.23
N GLU A 255 8.97 -2.93 18.80
CA GLU A 255 7.57 -3.30 19.04
C GLU A 255 7.06 -4.42 18.12
N ALA A 256 7.78 -4.77 17.05
CA ALA A 256 7.39 -5.82 16.11
C ALA A 256 7.53 -7.23 16.68
N GLU A 257 8.46 -7.42 17.62
CA GLU A 257 8.74 -8.75 18.17
C GLU A 257 8.01 -9.06 19.49
N GLN A 258 7.72 -8.04 20.29
CA GLN A 258 7.15 -8.21 21.64
C GLN A 258 6.11 -7.15 22.01
N GLY A 259 5.81 -6.21 21.11
CA GLY A 259 4.92 -5.08 21.37
C GLY A 259 3.60 -5.15 20.58
N ALA A 260 2.95 -3.99 20.48
CA ALA A 260 1.63 -3.85 19.85
C ALA A 260 1.59 -4.23 18.36
N VAL A 261 2.74 -4.38 17.70
CA VAL A 261 2.87 -4.71 16.28
C VAL A 261 3.02 -6.22 16.05
N ALA A 262 3.47 -6.99 17.06
CA ALA A 262 3.71 -8.42 16.93
C ALA A 262 2.51 -9.25 16.39
N PRO A 263 1.25 -9.00 16.79
CA PRO A 263 0.12 -9.78 16.28
C PRO A 263 -0.08 -9.64 14.77
N ILE A 264 0.06 -8.43 14.25
CA ILE A 264 -0.16 -8.13 12.82
C ILE A 264 1.05 -8.47 11.97
N TRP A 265 2.27 -8.24 12.49
CA TRP A 265 3.51 -8.55 11.80
C TRP A 265 3.72 -10.07 11.66
N SER A 266 3.53 -10.84 12.73
CA SER A 266 3.77 -12.29 12.72
C SER A 266 2.90 -13.03 11.72
N ARG A 267 1.65 -12.58 11.51
CA ARG A 267 0.77 -13.13 10.46
C ARG A 267 1.33 -12.85 9.06
N ALA A 268 1.74 -11.61 8.78
CA ALA A 268 2.33 -11.25 7.49
C ALA A 268 3.59 -12.08 7.20
N ALA A 269 4.50 -12.17 8.18
CA ALA A 269 5.72 -12.96 8.08
C ALA A 269 5.43 -14.45 7.81
N LEU A 270 4.43 -15.03 8.47
CA LEU A 270 4.06 -16.43 8.26
C LEU A 270 3.47 -16.67 6.86
N VAL A 271 2.61 -15.77 6.38
CA VAL A 271 2.04 -15.88 5.02
C VAL A 271 3.14 -15.84 3.97
N LEU A 272 4.11 -14.94 4.12
CA LEU A 272 5.23 -14.81 3.20
C LEU A 272 6.13 -16.05 3.22
N ALA A 273 6.45 -16.59 4.40
CA ALA A 273 7.23 -17.82 4.54
C ALA A 273 6.53 -19.02 3.89
N VAL A 274 5.21 -19.14 4.06
CA VAL A 274 4.41 -20.19 3.41
C VAL A 274 4.38 -20.02 1.89
N GLU A 275 4.19 -18.80 1.38
CA GLU A 275 4.15 -18.54 -0.06
C GLU A 275 5.51 -18.81 -0.73
N SER A 276 6.63 -18.47 -0.06
CA SER A 276 7.98 -18.70 -0.59
C SER A 276 8.47 -20.14 -0.41
N GLY A 277 7.82 -20.92 0.45
CA GLY A 277 8.30 -22.25 0.85
C GLY A 277 9.50 -22.20 1.81
N ASP A 278 9.71 -21.06 2.48
CA ASP A 278 10.78 -20.90 3.48
C ASP A 278 10.40 -21.63 4.78
N ARG A 279 10.82 -22.90 4.85
CA ARG A 279 10.55 -23.80 5.97
C ARG A 279 11.11 -23.24 7.28
N ASP A 280 12.35 -22.75 7.26
CA ASP A 280 13.03 -22.32 8.48
C ASP A 280 12.34 -21.07 9.08
N GLN A 281 11.95 -20.12 8.23
CA GLN A 281 11.21 -18.95 8.68
C GLN A 281 9.80 -19.31 9.17
N ALA A 282 9.12 -20.25 8.49
CA ALA A 282 7.82 -20.74 8.93
C ALA A 282 7.91 -21.41 10.30
N GLU A 283 8.92 -22.27 10.52
CA GLU A 283 9.15 -22.97 11.78
C GLU A 283 9.44 -22.00 12.92
N ARG A 284 10.36 -21.06 12.73
CA ARG A 284 10.65 -20.00 13.73
C ARG A 284 9.40 -19.19 14.08
N THR A 285 8.62 -18.82 13.08
CA THR A 285 7.42 -18.00 13.27
C THR A 285 6.32 -18.79 14.00
N LEU A 286 6.13 -20.07 13.68
CA LEU A 286 5.20 -20.95 14.37
C LEU A 286 5.60 -21.17 15.83
N ALA A 287 6.87 -21.51 16.08
CA ALA A 287 7.39 -21.76 17.41
C ALA A 287 7.15 -20.56 18.35
N ARG A 288 7.33 -19.34 17.81
CA ARG A 288 7.23 -18.11 18.61
C ARG A 288 5.82 -17.52 18.68
N TYR A 289 5.04 -17.57 17.59
CA TYR A 289 3.82 -16.77 17.45
C TYR A 289 2.54 -17.56 17.15
N SER A 290 2.57 -18.89 17.02
CA SER A 290 1.38 -19.70 16.69
C SER A 290 0.18 -19.41 17.59
N ARG A 291 0.39 -19.34 18.92
CA ARG A 291 -0.66 -18.99 19.90
C ARG A 291 -1.22 -17.59 19.67
N LEU A 292 -0.36 -16.61 19.37
CA LEU A 292 -0.75 -15.23 19.13
C LEU A 292 -1.55 -15.08 17.83
N ILE A 293 -1.10 -15.74 16.76
CA ILE A 293 -1.77 -15.75 15.46
C ILE A 293 -3.15 -16.41 15.58
N LYS A 294 -3.26 -17.49 16.36
CA LYS A 294 -4.54 -18.16 16.65
C LYS A 294 -5.47 -17.27 17.47
N ALA A 295 -4.95 -16.62 18.52
CA ALA A 295 -5.74 -15.74 19.39
C ALA A 295 -6.30 -14.51 18.64
N THR A 296 -5.58 -14.03 17.63
CA THR A 296 -6.00 -12.87 16.82
C THR A 296 -6.69 -13.25 15.51
N ALA A 297 -7.07 -14.52 15.31
CA ALA A 297 -7.77 -14.97 14.11
C ALA A 297 -9.20 -14.42 14.00
N SER A 298 -9.87 -14.22 15.14
CA SER A 298 -11.23 -13.68 15.20
C SER A 298 -11.28 -12.14 15.27
N SER A 299 -10.14 -11.47 15.44
CA SER A 299 -10.07 -10.01 15.44
C SER A 299 -10.27 -9.46 14.02
N PRO A 300 -10.80 -8.24 13.86
CA PRO A 300 -10.89 -7.60 12.56
C PRO A 300 -9.54 -7.55 11.86
N ASP A 301 -9.49 -8.04 10.62
CA ASP A 301 -8.27 -8.04 9.80
C ASP A 301 -8.01 -6.65 9.25
N THR A 302 -7.20 -5.88 9.97
CA THR A 302 -6.87 -4.49 9.61
C THR A 302 -5.81 -4.39 8.53
N THR A 303 -5.07 -5.46 8.23
CA THR A 303 -3.95 -5.45 7.26
C THR A 303 -4.27 -6.23 5.98
N GLY A 304 -5.25 -7.13 6.00
CA GLY A 304 -5.66 -7.94 4.85
C GLY A 304 -5.00 -9.32 4.78
N TRP A 305 -3.97 -9.57 5.59
CA TRP A 305 -3.20 -10.82 5.56
C TRP A 305 -4.03 -12.04 5.98
N GLY A 306 -5.02 -11.87 6.86
CA GLY A 306 -5.94 -12.95 7.25
C GLY A 306 -6.88 -13.34 6.12
N ARG A 307 -7.34 -12.37 5.32
CA ARG A 307 -8.17 -12.62 4.13
C ARG A 307 -7.40 -13.32 3.02
N VAL A 308 -6.13 -12.95 2.82
CA VAL A 308 -5.31 -13.45 1.72
C VAL A 308 -4.94 -14.93 1.88
N MET A 309 -4.73 -15.39 3.12
CA MET A 309 -4.42 -16.77 3.45
C MET A 309 -5.02 -17.15 4.82
N PRO A 310 -6.33 -17.42 4.89
CA PRO A 310 -7.02 -17.67 6.16
C PRO A 310 -6.56 -18.97 6.84
N ASP A 311 -6.06 -19.94 6.06
CA ASP A 311 -5.56 -21.24 6.51
C ASP A 311 -4.02 -21.27 6.69
N VAL A 312 -3.39 -20.10 6.92
CA VAL A 312 -1.91 -19.98 6.98
C VAL A 312 -1.27 -20.88 8.04
N LEU A 313 -1.89 -21.06 9.21
CA LEU A 313 -1.34 -21.93 10.27
C LEU A 313 -1.27 -23.39 9.82
N ASP A 314 -2.30 -23.89 9.14
CA ASP A 314 -2.33 -25.27 8.66
C ASP A 314 -1.38 -25.50 7.51
N ARG A 315 -1.23 -24.51 6.62
CA ARG A 315 -0.21 -24.54 5.56
C ARG A 315 1.20 -24.55 6.12
N ALA A 316 1.47 -23.71 7.12
CA ALA A 316 2.77 -23.62 7.76
C ALA A 316 3.14 -24.95 8.44
N ARG A 317 2.21 -25.56 9.19
CA ARG A 317 2.39 -26.89 9.80
C ARG A 317 2.72 -27.98 8.78
N ARG A 318 1.98 -28.01 7.67
CA ARG A 318 2.27 -28.93 6.56
C ARG A 318 3.65 -28.69 5.94
N LEU A 319 4.05 -27.42 5.80
CA LEU A 319 5.36 -27.06 5.27
C LEU A 319 6.51 -27.47 6.21
N THR A 320 6.32 -27.33 7.53
CA THR A 320 7.35 -27.64 8.53
C THR A 320 7.36 -29.11 8.96
N GLY A 321 6.35 -29.89 8.59
CA GLY A 321 6.16 -31.26 9.07
C GLY A 321 5.79 -31.32 10.55
N SER A 322 5.23 -30.24 11.09
CA SER A 322 4.73 -30.19 12.47
C SER A 322 3.28 -30.67 12.46
N ASP A 323 2.99 -31.83 13.06
CA ASP A 323 1.62 -32.34 13.18
C ASP A 323 0.71 -31.37 13.99
N PRO A 324 -0.62 -31.38 13.77
CA PRO A 324 -1.58 -30.40 14.31
C PRO A 324 -1.54 -30.12 15.82
#